data_AF-A0A5N8YKN4-F1
#
_entry.id   AF-A0A5N8YKN4-F1
#
_cell.length_a   1.000
_cell.length_b   1.000
_cell.length_c   1.000
_cell.angle_alpha   90.00
_cell.angle_beta   90.00
_cell.angle_gamma   90.00
#
_symmetry.space_group_name_H-M   'P 1'
#
loop_
_entity.id
_entity.type
_entity.pdbx_description
1 polymer ?
#
loop_
_entity_poly.entity_id
_entity_poly.type
_entity_poly.pdbx_seq_one_letter_code
_entity_poly.pdbx_strand_id
1 'polypeptide(L)'
;MFGPLRLVRALSDEQIEIMSDPSRAPTADLPRVEDAVAAGGVLAGPPDLIIQQLKELEKLYPGLDRVSVSHPMGTPETVITEQLQQFSEEVMPAFK
;
A
#
# COMPACT_ATOMS: atom_id res chain seq x y z
N MET A 1 -6.95 -15.67 -12.25
CA MET A 1 -7.12 -14.21 -12.10
C MET A 1 -7.63 -13.94 -10.69
N PHE A 2 -7.08 -12.96 -9.97
CA PHE A 2 -7.29 -12.79 -8.51
C PHE A 2 -8.55 -11.97 -8.14
N GLY A 3 -9.25 -11.39 -9.11
CA GLY A 3 -10.44 -10.54 -8.89
C GLY A 3 -11.49 -11.17 -7.95
N PRO A 4 -11.92 -12.43 -8.14
CA PRO A 4 -12.90 -13.07 -7.27
C PRO A 4 -12.46 -13.23 -5.80
N LEU A 5 -11.17 -13.17 -5.50
CA LEU A 5 -10.65 -13.21 -4.12
C LEU A 5 -10.86 -11.87 -3.38
N ARG A 6 -11.29 -10.81 -4.07
CA ARG A 6 -11.55 -9.48 -3.51
C ARG A 6 -10.39 -8.93 -2.66
N LEU A 7 -9.16 -9.16 -3.13
CA LEU A 7 -7.95 -8.61 -2.48
C LEU A 7 -7.92 -7.07 -2.56
N VAL A 8 -8.58 -6.48 -3.55
CA VAL A 8 -8.79 -5.03 -3.69
C VAL A 8 -10.27 -4.73 -3.50
N ARG A 9 -10.64 -4.20 -2.33
CA ARG A 9 -12.06 -3.91 -2.01
C ARG A 9 -12.68 -2.80 -2.84
N ALA A 10 -11.86 -1.98 -3.49
CA ALA A 10 -12.33 -0.88 -4.34
C ALA A 10 -12.94 -1.36 -5.67
N LEU A 11 -12.73 -2.62 -6.06
CA LEU A 11 -13.27 -3.16 -7.31
C LEU A 11 -14.77 -3.44 -7.20
N SER A 12 -15.53 -2.98 -8.20
CA SER A 12 -16.92 -3.38 -8.38
C SER A 12 -17.01 -4.82 -8.91
N ASP A 13 -18.19 -5.42 -8.76
CA ASP A 13 -18.45 -6.78 -9.28
C ASP A 13 -18.29 -6.84 -10.81
N GLU A 14 -18.69 -5.77 -11.51
CA GLU A 14 -18.52 -5.62 -12.96
C GLU A 14 -17.03 -5.55 -13.34
N GLN A 15 -16.22 -4.80 -12.61
CA GLN A 15 -14.77 -4.72 -12.87
C GLN A 15 -14.09 -6.08 -12.66
N ILE A 16 -14.49 -6.82 -11.62
CA ILE A 16 -13.99 -8.18 -11.36
C ILE A 16 -14.34 -9.12 -12.53
N GLU A 17 -15.56 -9.02 -13.06
CA GLU A 17 -15.96 -9.81 -14.23
C GLU A 17 -15.14 -9.43 -15.46
N ILE A 18 -15.02 -8.14 -15.78
CA ILE A 18 -14.29 -7.64 -16.96
C ILE A 18 -12.82 -8.07 -16.94
N MET A 19 -12.18 -8.03 -15.77
CA MET A 19 -10.78 -8.45 -15.61
C MET A 19 -10.54 -9.93 -15.96
N SER A 20 -11.59 -10.74 -16.06
CA SER A 20 -11.51 -12.17 -16.43
C SER A 20 -11.27 -12.37 -17.91
N ASP A 21 -11.47 -11.32 -18.71
CA ASP A 21 -11.22 -11.31 -20.14
C ASP A 21 -10.02 -10.39 -20.48
N PRO A 22 -8.88 -10.95 -20.94
CA PRO A 22 -7.71 -10.17 -21.31
C PRO A 22 -7.96 -9.08 -22.36
N SER A 23 -8.97 -9.26 -23.23
CA SER A 23 -9.32 -8.27 -24.26
C SER A 23 -10.09 -7.07 -23.71
N ARG A 24 -10.83 -7.27 -22.62
CA ARG A 24 -11.66 -6.23 -21.99
C ARG A 24 -11.00 -5.61 -20.75
N ALA A 25 -10.07 -6.32 -20.11
CA ALA A 25 -9.37 -5.85 -18.91
C ALA A 25 -8.75 -4.44 -19.04
N PRO A 26 -8.15 -4.04 -20.19
CA PRO A 26 -7.59 -2.68 -20.33
C PRO A 26 -8.63 -1.56 -20.27
N THR A 27 -9.92 -1.85 -20.46
CA THR A 27 -11.00 -0.84 -20.49
C THR A 27 -11.83 -0.81 -19.21
N ALA A 28 -11.45 -1.58 -18.18
CA ALA A 28 -12.24 -1.79 -16.97
C ALA A 28 -12.18 -0.64 -15.94
N ASP A 29 -11.62 0.52 -16.30
CA ASP A 29 -11.39 1.68 -15.40
C ASP A 29 -10.88 1.26 -14.02
N LEU A 30 -9.83 0.43 -13.99
CA LEU A 30 -9.35 -0.20 -12.77
C LEU A 30 -8.78 0.84 -11.78
N PRO A 31 -8.88 0.57 -10.45
CA PRO A 31 -8.34 1.44 -9.43
C PRO A 31 -6.88 1.79 -9.68
N ARG A 32 -6.53 3.05 -9.43
CA ARG A 32 -5.18 3.58 -9.64
C ARG A 32 -4.36 3.46 -8.36
N VAL A 33 -3.05 3.70 -8.47
CA VAL A 33 -2.14 3.66 -7.32
C VAL A 33 -2.49 4.75 -6.30
N GLU A 34 -2.93 5.91 -6.78
CA GLU A 34 -3.35 7.03 -5.94
C GLU A 34 -4.55 6.65 -5.05
N ASP A 35 -5.47 5.84 -5.58
CA ASP A 35 -6.62 5.33 -4.81
C ASP A 35 -6.15 4.39 -3.68
N ALA A 36 -5.12 3.59 -3.94
CA ALA A 36 -4.52 2.70 -2.94
C ALA A 36 -3.77 3.48 -1.85
N VAL A 37 -3.09 4.57 -2.21
CA VAL A 37 -2.45 5.49 -1.25
C VAL A 37 -3.51 6.19 -0.39
N ALA A 38 -4.57 6.73 -1.01
CA ALA A 38 -5.66 7.40 -0.31
C ALA A 38 -6.41 6.46 0.65
N ALA A 39 -6.55 5.19 0.30
CA ALA A 39 -7.13 4.17 1.17
C ALA A 39 -6.21 3.72 2.32
N GLY A 40 -4.99 4.26 2.43
CA GLY A 40 -3.99 3.86 3.43
C GLY A 40 -3.39 2.47 3.18
N GLY A 41 -3.56 1.93 1.96
CA GLY A 41 -3.03 0.62 1.57
C GLY A 41 -1.54 0.64 1.22
N VAL A 42 -0.94 1.81 1.02
CA VAL A 42 0.47 1.99 0.67
C VAL A 42 1.04 3.17 1.46
N LEU A 43 2.15 2.95 2.17
CA LEU A 43 2.97 4.02 2.72
C LEU A 43 3.88 4.55 1.61
N ALA A 44 3.64 5.78 1.15
CA ALA A 44 4.42 6.39 0.08
C ALA A 44 4.61 7.89 0.33
N GLY A 45 5.83 8.37 0.19
CA GLY A 45 6.20 9.78 0.33
C GLY A 45 7.42 9.99 1.22
N PRO A 46 7.69 11.25 1.61
CA PRO A 46 8.83 11.58 2.47
C PRO A 46 8.62 11.03 3.90
N PRO A 47 9.71 10.91 4.70
CA PRO A 47 9.66 10.36 6.05
C PRO A 47 8.62 11.03 6.97
N ASP A 48 8.48 12.37 6.91
CA ASP A 48 7.48 13.10 7.69
C ASP A 48 6.03 12.63 7.43
N LEU A 49 5.73 12.35 6.15
CA LEU A 49 4.40 11.87 5.76
C LEU A 49 4.16 10.45 6.27
N ILE A 50 5.18 9.58 6.19
CA ILE A 50 5.11 8.21 6.72
C ILE A 50 4.90 8.23 8.24
N ILE A 51 5.65 9.08 8.96
CA ILE A 51 5.49 9.25 10.41
C ILE A 51 4.07 9.69 10.74
N GLN A 52 3.53 10.67 10.01
CA GLN A 52 2.16 11.14 10.22
C GLN A 52 1.14 10.01 10.04
N GLN A 53 1.24 9.24 8.96
CA GLN A 53 0.33 8.12 8.67
C GLN A 53 0.38 7.04 9.76
N LEU A 54 1.58 6.67 10.23
CA LEU A 54 1.74 5.70 11.31
C LEU A 54 1.15 6.20 12.65
N LYS A 55 1.31 7.50 12.97
CA LYS A 55 0.66 8.12 14.15
C LYS A 55 -0.87 8.17 14.03
N GLU A 56 -1.41 8.28 12.83
CA GLU A 56 -2.85 8.17 12.60
C GLU A 56 -3.32 6.72 12.84
N LEU A 57 -2.54 5.71 12.45
CA LEU A 57 -2.83 4.31 12.76
C LEU A 57 -2.84 4.02 14.27
N GLU A 58 -1.91 4.58 15.05
CA GLU A 58 -1.90 4.45 16.51
C GLU A 58 -3.23 4.93 17.16
N LYS A 59 -3.82 6.01 16.62
CA LYS A 59 -5.12 6.53 17.08
C LYS A 59 -6.28 5.62 16.70
N LEU A 60 -6.21 5.01 15.51
CA LEU A 60 -7.24 4.11 15.00
C LEU A 60 -7.22 2.74 15.70
N TYR A 61 -6.06 2.27 16.12
CA TYR A 61 -5.86 0.96 16.75
C TYR A 61 -5.22 1.09 18.14
N PRO A 62 -6.02 1.35 19.20
CA PRO A 62 -5.51 1.41 20.57
C PRO A 62 -4.81 0.10 20.96
N GLY A 63 -3.55 0.18 21.38
CA GLY A 63 -2.72 -0.98 21.73
C GLY A 63 -1.89 -1.56 20.57
N LEU A 64 -1.79 -0.85 19.44
CA LEU A 64 -0.85 -1.17 18.37
C LEU A 64 0.60 -1.10 18.90
N ASP A 65 1.27 -2.25 18.95
CA ASP A 65 2.66 -2.38 19.43
C ASP A 65 3.63 -2.79 18.31
N ARG A 66 3.10 -3.28 17.18
CA ARG A 66 3.93 -3.76 16.07
C ARG A 66 3.32 -3.46 14.72
N VAL A 67 4.15 -2.93 13.82
CA VAL A 67 3.84 -2.74 12.41
C VAL A 67 4.82 -3.55 11.58
N SER A 68 4.32 -4.19 10.52
CA SER A 68 5.15 -4.83 9.50
C SER A 68 5.03 -4.03 8.21
N VAL A 69 6.16 -3.65 7.63
CA VAL A 69 6.23 -2.91 6.35
C VAL A 69 6.98 -3.78 5.34
N SER A 70 6.50 -3.82 4.10
CA SER A 70 7.08 -4.63 3.02
C SER A 70 7.04 -3.90 1.69
N HIS A 71 8.03 -4.15 0.85
CA HIS A 71 8.09 -3.60 -0.51
C HIS A 71 7.20 -4.41 -1.47
N PRO A 72 6.69 -3.78 -2.55
CA PRO A 72 6.00 -4.48 -3.61
C PRO A 72 6.85 -5.58 -4.26
N MET A 73 6.18 -6.60 -4.82
CA MET A 73 6.84 -7.64 -5.59
C MET A 73 7.56 -7.06 -6.81
N GLY A 74 8.85 -7.37 -6.96
CA GLY A 74 9.66 -6.92 -8.09
C GLY A 74 10.46 -5.63 -7.83
N THR A 75 10.40 -5.04 -6.65
CA THR A 75 11.28 -3.92 -6.29
C THR A 75 12.75 -4.36 -6.34
N PRO A 76 13.65 -3.62 -7.02
CA PRO A 76 15.08 -3.94 -7.06
C PRO A 76 15.72 -3.94 -5.66
N GLU A 77 16.67 -4.83 -5.41
CA GLU A 77 17.39 -4.96 -4.13
C GLU A 77 18.03 -3.63 -3.68
N THR A 78 18.61 -2.89 -4.62
CA THR A 78 19.26 -1.60 -4.34
C THR A 78 18.28 -0.59 -3.77
N VAL A 79 17.06 -0.54 -4.32
CA VAL A 79 15.98 0.34 -3.85
C VAL A 79 15.47 -0.11 -2.49
N ILE A 80 15.28 -1.43 -2.29
CA ILE A 80 14.87 -1.99 -0.99
C ILE A 80 15.86 -1.59 0.10
N THR A 81 17.15 -1.75 -0.15
CA THR A 81 18.20 -1.51 0.85
C THR A 81 18.29 -0.03 1.21
N GLU A 82 18.24 0.86 0.21
CA GLU A 82 18.20 2.31 0.40
C GLU A 82 16.97 2.73 1.23
N GLN A 83 15.78 2.25 0.87
CA GLN A 83 14.54 2.60 1.55
C GLN A 83 14.48 2.04 2.98
N LEU A 84 15.02 0.84 3.23
CA LEU A 84 15.14 0.30 4.59
C LEU A 84 16.07 1.13 5.46
N GLN A 85 17.22 1.56 4.92
CA GLN A 85 18.14 2.43 5.63
C GLN A 85 17.46 3.75 5.99
N GLN A 86 16.86 4.42 4.99
CA GLN A 86 16.13 5.67 5.20
C GLN A 86 15.02 5.51 6.24
N PHE A 87 14.22 4.45 6.16
CA PHE A 87 13.16 4.19 7.12
C PHE A 87 13.70 4.02 8.55
N SER A 88 14.83 3.33 8.70
CA SER A 88 15.47 3.11 10.00
C SER A 88 16.04 4.40 10.61
N GLU A 89 16.59 5.29 9.77
CA GLU A 89 17.27 6.51 10.22
C GLU A 89 16.29 7.68 10.40
N GLU A 90 15.25 7.78 9.56
CA GLU A 90 14.39 8.95 9.49
C GLU A 90 12.98 8.70 10.05
N VAL A 91 12.45 7.47 10.02
CA VAL A 91 11.07 7.17 10.47
C VAL A 91 11.04 6.55 11.86
N MET A 92 11.78 5.46 12.08
CA MET A 92 11.75 4.71 13.35
C MET A 92 12.02 5.58 14.60
N PRO A 93 12.93 6.57 14.59
CA PRO A 93 13.20 7.39 15.78
C PRO A 93 12.02 8.23 16.29
N ALA A 94 10.97 8.42 15.46
CA ALA A 94 9.76 9.14 15.84
C ALA A 94 8.80 8.32 16.75
N PHE A 95 9.05 7.01 16.89
CA PHE A 95 8.26 6.07 17.67
C PHE A 95 9.16 5.49 18.77
N LYS A 96 9.01 5.98 20.01
CA LYS A 96 9.76 5.55 21.19
C LYS A 96 8.82 5.25 22.34
#